data_AF-A0A016UGK7-F1
#
_entry.id   AF-A0A016UGK7-F1
#
_cell.length_a   1.000
_cell.length_b   1.000
_cell.length_c   1.000
_cell.angle_alpha   90.00
_cell.angle_beta   90.00
_cell.angle_gamma   90.00
#
_symmetry.space_group_name_H-M   'P 1'
#
loop_
_entity.id
_entity.type
_entity.pdbx_description
1 polymer ?
#
loop_
_entity_poly.entity_id
_entity_poly.type
_entity_poly.pdbx_seq_one_letter_code
_entity_poly.pdbx_strand_id
1 'polypeptide(L)'
;MVRNSWYKKSAFRNILVHSRSAHPIFVKANMVRNFLKTKERLYTTTNSGVESHVNRIIEENGYRPEFPRTWPQHSTMDGLPLVLPYVGDGSARKVNQAVENSRLPVRLIFLPPPMLKDLLTSTLIYESKCLEANCRYCTEEKICELRDTVTCAGCGKK
;
A
#
# COMPACT_ATOMS: atom_id res chain seq x y z
N MET A 1 3.58 39.82 1.60
CA MET A 1 2.65 39.04 0.76
C MET A 1 3.38 37.77 0.33
N VAL A 2 3.12 36.63 0.97
CA VAL A 2 3.76 35.35 0.62
C VAL A 2 2.92 34.71 -0.48
N ARG A 3 3.52 34.48 -1.66
CA ARG A 3 2.87 33.73 -2.75
C ARG A 3 3.01 32.24 -2.44
N ASN A 4 1.90 31.59 -2.12
CA ASN A 4 1.87 30.14 -1.94
C ASN A 4 1.66 29.50 -3.31
N SER A 5 2.62 28.67 -3.76
CA SER A 5 2.50 27.88 -4.99
C SER A 5 2.32 26.41 -4.63
N TRP A 6 1.23 25.81 -5.08
CA TRP A 6 0.93 24.40 -4.86
C TRP A 6 1.68 23.56 -5.89
N TYR A 7 2.57 22.66 -5.44
CA TYR A 7 3.28 21.75 -6.33
C TYR A 7 2.61 20.38 -6.37
N LYS A 8 2.02 20.04 -7.51
CA LYS A 8 1.52 18.68 -7.76
C LYS A 8 2.69 17.79 -8.18
N LYS A 9 3.03 16.81 -7.34
CA LYS A 9 4.02 15.79 -7.70
C LYS A 9 3.55 15.07 -8.97
N SER A 10 4.44 14.97 -9.97
CA SER A 10 4.15 14.23 -11.21
C SER A 10 3.74 12.80 -10.91
N ALA A 11 2.73 12.31 -11.63
CA ALA A 11 2.29 10.93 -11.50
C ALA A 11 3.40 9.97 -11.96
N PHE A 12 3.91 9.14 -11.05
CA PHE A 12 4.85 8.07 -11.35
C PHE A 12 4.06 6.81 -11.76
N ARG A 13 4.31 6.29 -12.96
CA ARG A 13 3.50 5.20 -13.56
C ARG A 13 3.99 3.77 -13.24
N ASN A 14 5.09 3.62 -12.50
CA ASN A 14 5.76 2.33 -12.26
C ASN A 14 5.93 2.01 -10.77
N ILE A 15 5.00 2.47 -9.92
CA ILE A 15 5.08 2.25 -8.47
C ILE A 15 4.47 0.88 -8.15
N LEU A 16 5.29 0.00 -7.56
CA LEU A 16 4.84 -1.20 -6.87
C LEU A 16 4.88 -0.95 -5.35
N VAL A 17 4.31 -1.87 -4.58
CA VAL A 17 4.60 -1.93 -3.14
C VAL A 17 6.11 -2.10 -2.99
N HIS A 18 6.81 -1.16 -2.37
CA HIS A 18 8.26 -1.22 -2.25
C HIS A 18 8.70 -2.42 -1.39
N SER A 19 9.82 -3.06 -1.72
CA SER A 19 10.31 -4.28 -1.04
C SER A 19 10.53 -4.09 0.47
N ARG A 20 10.97 -2.90 0.86
CA ARG A 20 11.22 -2.46 2.25
C ARG A 20 9.96 -2.00 3.01
N SER A 21 8.78 -2.04 2.39
CA SER A 21 7.56 -1.65 3.09
C SER A 21 7.15 -2.67 4.16
N ALA A 22 6.35 -2.22 5.13
CA ALA A 22 5.83 -3.03 6.23
C ALA A 22 4.73 -4.02 5.82
N HIS A 23 4.45 -4.15 4.53
CA HIS A 23 3.50 -5.13 4.02
C HIS A 23 4.01 -6.56 4.21
N PRO A 24 3.11 -7.55 4.38
CA PRO A 24 3.49 -8.95 4.46
C PRO A 24 4.30 -9.41 3.24
N ILE A 25 5.25 -10.34 3.43
CA ILE A 25 6.14 -10.78 2.34
C ILE A 25 5.36 -11.41 1.18
N PHE A 26 4.26 -12.12 1.47
CA PHE A 26 3.42 -12.73 0.44
C PHE A 26 2.70 -11.69 -0.42
N VAL A 27 2.28 -10.55 0.15
CA VAL A 27 1.69 -9.43 -0.60
C VAL A 27 2.71 -8.87 -1.57
N LYS A 28 3.94 -8.61 -1.08
CA LYS A 28 5.05 -8.09 -1.88
C LYS A 28 5.43 -9.05 -3.01
N ALA A 29 5.55 -10.35 -2.71
CA ALA A 29 5.83 -11.36 -3.73
C ALA A 29 4.69 -11.49 -4.76
N ASN A 30 3.43 -11.43 -4.32
CA ASN A 30 2.29 -11.52 -5.23
C ASN A 30 2.18 -10.29 -6.14
N MET A 31 2.54 -9.09 -5.68
CA MET A 31 2.61 -7.90 -6.53
C MET A 31 3.57 -8.13 -7.70
N VAL A 32 4.78 -8.62 -7.44
CA VAL A 32 5.76 -8.89 -8.52
C VAL A 32 5.32 -10.03 -9.42
N ARG A 33 4.78 -11.12 -8.88
CA ARG A 33 4.22 -12.23 -9.68
C ARG A 33 3.09 -11.76 -10.60
N ASN A 34 2.16 -10.96 -10.09
CA ASN A 34 1.05 -10.41 -10.87
C ASN A 34 1.56 -9.45 -11.96
N PHE A 35 2.58 -8.65 -11.65
CA PHE A 35 3.22 -7.77 -12.62
C PHE A 35 3.85 -8.56 -13.78
N LEU A 36 4.61 -9.60 -13.48
CA LEU A 36 5.23 -10.48 -14.48
C LEU A 36 4.19 -11.27 -15.29
N LYS A 37 3.16 -11.80 -14.63
CA LYS A 37 2.05 -12.47 -15.31
C LYS A 37 1.30 -11.53 -16.26
N THR A 38 1.17 -10.25 -15.87
CA THR A 38 0.57 -9.23 -16.73
C THR A 38 1.46 -8.93 -17.94
N LYS A 39 2.78 -8.84 -17.75
CA LYS A 39 3.75 -8.73 -18.85
C LYS A 39 3.58 -9.87 -19.84
N GLU A 40 3.61 -11.12 -19.37
CA GLU A 40 3.47 -12.32 -20.22
C GLU A 40 2.14 -12.35 -20.99
N ARG A 41 1.05 -11.87 -20.37
CA ARG A 41 -0.25 -11.78 -21.04
C ARG A 41 -0.28 -10.72 -22.14
N LEU A 42 0.41 -9.60 -21.96
CA LEU A 42 0.43 -8.49 -22.92
C LEU A 42 1.48 -8.68 -24.03
N TYR A 43 2.57 -9.39 -23.73
CA TYR A 43 3.68 -9.64 -24.63
C TYR A 43 3.96 -11.14 -24.69
N THR A 44 3.48 -11.79 -25.74
CA THR A 44 3.66 -13.23 -25.99
C THR A 44 5.05 -13.57 -26.55
N THR A 45 5.70 -12.61 -27.22
CA THR A 45 7.06 -12.76 -27.77
C THR A 45 8.08 -12.09 -26.88
N THR A 46 9.18 -12.78 -26.58
CA THR A 46 10.31 -12.22 -25.82
C THR A 46 10.90 -11.01 -26.55
N ASN A 47 10.71 -9.83 -25.98
CA ASN A 47 11.30 -8.58 -26.46
C ASN A 47 12.31 -8.09 -25.43
N SER A 48 13.59 -8.07 -25.81
CA SER A 48 14.70 -7.70 -24.91
C SER A 48 14.55 -6.30 -24.30
N GLY A 49 13.95 -5.35 -25.02
CA GLY A 49 13.65 -4.01 -24.52
C GLY A 49 12.57 -4.02 -23.43
N VAL A 50 11.52 -4.84 -23.60
CA VAL A 50 10.46 -5.03 -22.60
C VAL A 50 11.01 -5.70 -21.34
N GLU A 51 11.81 -6.75 -21.50
CA GLU A 51 12.44 -7.44 -20.36
C GLU A 51 13.36 -6.50 -19.56
N SER A 52 14.22 -5.73 -20.26
CA SER A 52 15.08 -4.73 -19.59
C SER A 52 14.26 -3.68 -18.85
N HIS A 53 13.17 -3.18 -19.45
CA HIS A 53 12.31 -2.19 -18.81
C HIS A 53 11.61 -2.74 -17.56
N VAL A 54 11.10 -3.97 -17.62
CA VAL A 54 10.45 -4.66 -16.50
C VAL A 54 11.44 -4.90 -15.37
N ASN A 55 12.64 -5.39 -15.68
CA ASN A 55 13.69 -5.60 -14.68
C ASN A 55 14.05 -4.29 -13.98
N ARG A 56 14.20 -3.21 -14.74
CA ARG A 56 14.44 -1.88 -14.16
C ARG A 56 13.33 -1.45 -13.21
N ILE A 57 12.05 -1.65 -13.56
CA ILE A 57 10.93 -1.33 -12.66
C ILE A 57 11.01 -2.15 -11.36
N ILE A 58 11.31 -3.45 -11.45
CA ILE A 58 11.43 -4.33 -10.30
C ILE A 58 12.58 -3.86 -9.38
N GLU A 59 13.73 -3.55 -9.96
CA GLU A 59 14.91 -3.05 -9.25
C GLU A 59 14.68 -1.66 -8.61
N GLU A 60 14.06 -0.73 -9.33
CA GLU A 60 13.68 0.60 -8.82
C GLU A 60 12.72 0.52 -7.62
N ASN A 61 11.91 -0.54 -7.54
CA ASN A 61 11.04 -0.83 -6.39
C ASN A 61 11.72 -1.66 -5.29
N GLY A 62 13.03 -1.87 -5.40
CA GLY A 62 13.89 -2.50 -4.41
C GLY A 62 13.80 -4.02 -4.38
N TYR A 63 13.21 -4.66 -5.38
CA TYR A 63 13.15 -6.12 -5.50
C TYR A 63 14.43 -6.64 -6.15
N ARG A 64 14.89 -7.81 -5.69
CA ARG A 64 15.96 -8.55 -6.34
C ARG A 64 15.38 -9.59 -7.30
N PRO A 65 16.13 -10.00 -8.35
CA PRO A 65 15.71 -11.08 -9.26
C PRO A 65 15.53 -12.42 -8.53
N GLU A 66 16.23 -12.58 -7.41
CA GLU A 66 16.11 -13.69 -6.48
C GLU A 66 14.78 -13.58 -5.73
N PHE A 67 13.71 -14.09 -6.34
CA PHE A 67 12.37 -14.06 -5.74
C PHE A 67 12.41 -14.69 -4.35
N PRO A 68 11.89 -14.00 -3.30
CA PRO A 68 11.78 -14.63 -2.00
C PRO A 68 10.90 -15.87 -2.14
N ARG A 69 11.40 -17.02 -1.66
CA ARG A 69 10.61 -18.22 -1.45
C ARG A 69 9.54 -17.88 -0.42
N THR A 70 8.38 -17.40 -0.88
CA THR A 70 7.25 -17.13 -0.02
C THR A 70 6.42 -18.39 0.15
N TRP A 71 5.84 -18.56 1.33
CA TRP A 71 4.86 -19.60 1.59
C TRP A 71 3.48 -19.11 1.15
N PRO A 72 2.63 -19.98 0.58
CA PRO A 72 1.29 -19.61 0.18
C PRO A 72 0.44 -19.33 1.43
N GLN A 73 -0.30 -18.23 1.40
CA GLN A 73 -1.28 -17.96 2.44
C GLN A 73 -2.43 -18.97 2.30
N HIS A 74 -2.80 -19.62 3.41
CA HIS A 74 -3.95 -20.50 3.47
C HIS A 74 -5.21 -19.67 3.21
N SER A 75 -5.99 -20.13 2.24
CA SER A 75 -7.25 -19.52 1.87
C SER A 75 -8.18 -20.62 1.38
N THR A 76 -9.23 -20.90 2.13
CA THR A 76 -10.34 -21.70 1.63
C THR A 76 -11.24 -20.81 0.77
N MET A 77 -11.67 -21.32 -0.40
CA MET A 77 -12.73 -20.68 -1.19
C MET A 77 -13.99 -20.66 -0.31
N ASP A 78 -14.59 -19.49 -0.11
CA ASP A 78 -15.72 -19.24 0.81
C ASP A 78 -15.42 -19.33 2.32
N GLY A 79 -14.15 -19.35 2.71
CA GLY A 79 -13.77 -19.34 4.12
C GLY A 79 -14.11 -18.01 4.84
N LEU A 80 -14.52 -18.11 6.11
CA LEU A 80 -14.79 -16.94 6.95
C LEU A 80 -13.50 -16.11 7.13
N PRO A 81 -13.53 -14.78 6.96
CA PRO A 81 -12.33 -13.97 7.10
C PRO A 81 -11.84 -13.93 8.55
N LEU A 82 -10.64 -14.43 8.80
CA LEU A 82 -9.91 -14.23 10.06
C LEU A 82 -8.88 -13.14 9.85
N VAL A 83 -9.19 -11.95 10.36
CA VAL A 83 -8.38 -10.75 10.19
C VAL A 83 -7.44 -10.59 11.38
N LEU A 84 -6.13 -10.53 11.13
CA LEU A 84 -5.10 -10.42 12.16
C LEU A 84 -4.10 -9.31 11.81
N PRO A 85 -3.55 -8.60 12.81
CA PRO A 85 -2.48 -7.64 12.57
C PRO A 85 -1.22 -8.37 12.09
N TYR A 86 -0.56 -7.81 11.09
CA TYR A 86 0.73 -8.27 10.61
C TYR A 86 1.84 -7.77 11.54
N VAL A 87 2.41 -8.69 12.31
CA VAL A 87 3.53 -8.41 13.22
C VAL A 87 4.89 -8.75 12.58
N GLY A 88 4.91 -9.73 11.67
CA GLY A 88 6.11 -10.18 10.98
C GLY A 88 5.95 -11.57 10.35
N ASP A 89 6.83 -11.89 9.41
CA ASP A 89 6.72 -13.11 8.58
C ASP A 89 6.80 -14.40 9.40
N GLY A 90 7.64 -14.43 10.44
CA GLY A 90 7.77 -15.61 11.32
C GLY A 90 6.47 -15.93 12.05
N SER A 91 5.82 -14.92 12.62
CA SER A 91 4.53 -15.06 13.29
C SER A 91 3.42 -15.38 12.30
N ALA A 92 3.36 -14.67 11.17
CA ALA A 92 2.38 -14.91 10.12
C ALA A 92 2.46 -16.35 9.57
N ARG A 93 3.67 -16.88 9.39
CA ARG A 93 3.90 -18.25 8.92
C ARG A 93 3.39 -19.30 9.90
N LYS A 94 3.66 -19.11 11.21
CA LYS A 94 3.17 -20.02 12.26
C LYS A 94 1.66 -20.03 12.33
N VAL A 95 1.02 -18.86 12.25
CA VAL A 95 -0.44 -18.73 12.20
C VAL A 95 -1.00 -19.41 10.96
N ASN A 96 -0.37 -19.22 9.80
CA ASN A 96 -0.78 -19.87 8.56
C ASN A 96 -0.78 -21.39 8.67
N GLN A 97 0.31 -21.94 9.21
CA GLN A 97 0.45 -23.38 9.41
C GLN A 97 -0.56 -23.91 10.44
N ALA A 98 -0.86 -23.14 11.48
CA ALA A 98 -1.87 -23.51 12.48
C ALA A 98 -3.28 -23.59 11.86
N VAL A 99 -3.65 -22.62 11.01
CA VAL A 99 -4.94 -22.63 10.31
C VAL A 99 -5.01 -23.74 9.27
N GLU A 100 -3.93 -23.99 8.54
CA GLU A 100 -3.86 -25.11 7.60
C GLU A 100 -4.05 -26.46 8.30
N ASN A 101 -3.39 -26.64 9.45
CA ASN A 101 -3.51 -27.86 10.25
C ASN A 101 -4.88 -28.03 10.92
N SER A 102 -5.58 -26.94 11.23
CA SER A 102 -6.90 -27.01 11.88
C SER A 102 -8.02 -27.41 10.94
N ARG A 103 -7.80 -27.36 9.62
CA ARG A 103 -8.80 -27.64 8.57
C ARG A 103 -10.08 -26.81 8.70
N LEU A 104 -9.99 -25.67 9.38
CA LEU A 104 -11.11 -24.74 9.50
C LEU A 104 -11.35 -24.06 8.14
N PRO A 105 -12.62 -23.82 7.74
CA PRO A 105 -12.95 -23.09 6.53
C PRO A 105 -12.73 -21.58 6.75
N VAL A 106 -11.46 -21.18 6.86
CA VAL A 106 -11.06 -19.82 7.24
C VAL A 106 -10.17 -19.23 6.16
N ARG A 107 -10.45 -17.98 5.83
CA ARG A 107 -9.61 -17.15 4.96
C ARG A 107 -8.80 -16.21 5.84
N LEU A 108 -7.51 -16.49 5.99
CA LEU A 108 -6.60 -15.61 6.73
C LEU A 108 -6.44 -14.27 6.01
N ILE A 109 -6.38 -13.17 6.75
CA ILE A 109 -6.08 -11.84 6.21
C ILE A 109 -5.14 -11.14 7.20
N PHE A 110 -3.91 -10.86 6.78
CA PHE A 110 -2.97 -10.08 7.58
C PHE A 110 -3.04 -8.59 7.23
N LEU A 111 -3.43 -7.75 8.18
CA LEU A 111 -3.47 -6.30 8.02
C LEU A 111 -2.07 -5.70 8.28
N PRO A 112 -1.48 -4.96 7.33
CA PRO A 112 -0.25 -4.23 7.60
C PRO A 112 -0.45 -3.23 8.74
N PRO A 113 0.60 -2.87 9.49
CA PRO A 113 0.51 -1.81 10.47
C PRO A 113 0.10 -0.49 9.79
N PRO A 114 -0.62 0.40 10.50
CA PRO A 114 -1.03 1.68 9.94
C PRO A 114 0.20 2.46 9.48
N MET A 115 0.14 3.00 8.28
CA MET A 115 1.22 3.82 7.74
C MET A 115 1.26 5.17 8.42
N LEU A 116 2.37 5.89 8.28
CA LEU A 116 2.46 7.28 8.75
C LEU A 116 1.33 8.14 8.17
N LYS A 117 0.94 7.93 6.91
CA LYS A 117 -0.26 8.58 6.35
C LYS A 117 -1.48 8.25 7.20
N ASP A 118 -1.77 6.98 7.44
CA ASP A 118 -2.94 6.57 8.22
C ASP A 118 -2.91 7.16 9.63
N LEU A 119 -1.76 7.22 10.28
CA LEU A 119 -1.60 7.84 11.59
C LEU A 119 -1.79 9.36 11.54
N LEU A 120 -1.20 10.05 10.58
CA LEU A 120 -1.30 11.51 10.43
C LEU A 120 -2.68 11.96 9.95
N THR A 121 -3.34 11.17 9.12
CA THR A 121 -4.71 11.40 8.65
C THR A 121 -5.77 10.76 9.54
N SER A 122 -5.39 9.98 10.56
CA SER A 122 -6.31 9.47 11.60
C SER A 122 -6.74 10.55 12.58
N THR A 123 -6.16 11.75 12.49
CA THR A 123 -6.75 12.92 13.11
C THR A 123 -7.99 13.32 12.31
N LEU A 124 -9.14 13.34 12.98
CA LEU A 124 -10.47 13.81 12.52
C LEU A 124 -10.46 15.10 11.68
N ILE A 125 -9.35 15.86 11.69
CA ILE A 125 -9.09 17.06 10.88
C ILE A 125 -9.15 16.76 9.36
N TYR A 126 -8.91 15.50 8.94
CA TYR A 126 -8.93 15.09 7.53
C TYR A 126 -10.09 14.13 7.18
N GLU A 127 -11.00 13.87 8.12
CA GLU A 127 -12.28 13.27 7.76
C GLU A 127 -13.07 14.28 6.92
N SER A 128 -13.71 13.81 5.83
CA SER A 128 -14.40 14.64 4.84
C SER A 128 -15.68 15.30 5.35
N LYS A 129 -15.80 15.48 6.66
CA LYS A 129 -16.92 16.10 7.34
C LYS A 129 -16.36 16.95 8.47
N CYS A 130 -16.30 18.25 8.23
CA CYS A 130 -16.09 19.21 9.29
C CYS A 130 -17.31 19.13 10.25
N LEU A 131 -17.09 18.64 11.47
CA LEU A 131 -18.14 18.47 12.48
C LEU A 131 -18.46 19.79 13.21
N GLU A 132 -17.63 20.82 13.08
CA GLU A 132 -17.86 22.14 13.69
C GLU A 132 -18.78 23.00 12.83
N ALA A 133 -19.91 23.42 13.39
CA ALA A 133 -20.66 24.54 12.86
C ALA A 133 -19.82 25.82 13.01
N ASN A 134 -19.45 26.45 11.88
CA ASN A 134 -18.60 27.66 11.78
C ASN A 134 -17.07 27.46 11.94
N CYS A 135 -16.51 26.44 11.29
CA CYS A 135 -15.06 26.28 11.22
C CYS A 135 -14.38 27.52 10.59
N ARG A 136 -13.44 28.11 11.33
CA ARG A 136 -12.68 29.31 10.92
C ARG A 136 -11.73 29.09 9.74
N TYR A 137 -11.49 27.83 9.38
CA TYR A 137 -10.51 27.41 8.37
C TYR A 137 -11.15 26.86 7.08
N CYS A 138 -12.37 26.32 7.14
CA CYS A 138 -13.12 25.97 5.94
C CYS A 138 -13.88 27.24 5.51
N THR A 139 -13.30 28.06 4.62
CA THR A 139 -14.02 29.17 3.96
C THR A 139 -15.03 28.64 2.94
N GLU A 140 -15.68 29.48 2.13
CA GLU A 140 -16.73 29.08 1.15
C GLU A 140 -16.34 27.88 0.26
N GLU A 141 -15.04 27.71 0.01
CA GLU A 141 -14.48 26.46 -0.54
C GLU A 141 -14.11 25.50 0.60
N LYS A 142 -14.71 24.31 0.61
CA LYS A 142 -14.48 23.28 1.63
C LYS A 142 -13.10 22.62 1.47
N ILE A 143 -12.05 23.35 1.85
CA ILE A 143 -10.64 22.94 1.84
C ILE A 143 -10.45 21.59 2.57
N CYS A 144 -11.27 21.36 3.59
CA CYS A 144 -11.32 20.19 4.46
C CYS A 144 -11.74 18.88 3.74
N GLU A 145 -12.29 18.97 2.51
CA GLU A 145 -12.66 17.82 1.66
C GLU A 145 -11.59 17.48 0.60
N LEU A 146 -10.50 18.28 0.49
CA LEU A 146 -9.46 18.07 -0.51
C LEU A 146 -8.47 16.98 -0.08
N ARG A 147 -8.57 15.80 -0.71
CA ARG A 147 -7.57 14.73 -0.56
C ARG A 147 -6.19 15.16 -1.08
N ASP A 148 -5.13 14.78 -0.35
CA ASP A 148 -3.71 14.90 -0.72
C ASP A 148 -3.12 16.33 -0.80
N THR A 149 -3.59 17.28 0.02
CA THR A 149 -2.89 18.58 0.20
C THR A 149 -1.88 18.52 1.35
N VAL A 150 -0.63 18.96 1.09
CA VAL A 150 0.43 19.11 2.09
C VAL A 150 0.42 20.55 2.59
N THR A 151 0.42 20.75 3.91
CA THR A 151 0.31 22.05 4.56
C THR A 151 1.49 22.99 4.28
N CYS A 152 1.19 24.28 4.18
CA CYS A 152 2.14 25.38 3.97
C CYS A 152 3.15 25.53 5.13
N ALA A 153 4.41 25.79 4.81
CA ALA A 153 5.43 26.22 5.77
C ALA A 153 4.99 27.56 6.41
N GLY A 154 4.57 27.52 7.68
CA GLY A 154 4.13 28.71 8.42
C GLY A 154 3.06 28.48 9.49
N CYS A 155 2.39 27.33 9.52
CA CYS A 155 1.50 27.00 10.65
C CYS A 155 2.33 26.52 11.85
N GLY A 156 2.54 27.39 12.84
CA GLY A 156 3.21 27.03 14.10
C GLY A 156 4.05 28.10 14.79
N LYS A 157 3.93 29.38 14.44
CA LYS A 157 4.48 30.47 15.28
C LYS A 157 3.32 31.31 15.80
N LYS A 158 3.16 31.31 17.13
CA LYS A 158 2.43 32.35 17.86
C LYS A 158 3.08 33.70 17.58
#